data_AF-A0A552AAA2-F1
#
_entry.id   AF-A0A552AAA2-F1
#
_cell.length_a   1.000
_cell.length_b   1.000
_cell.length_c   1.000
_cell.angle_alpha   90.00
_cell.angle_beta   90.00
_cell.angle_gamma   90.00
#
_symmetry.space_group_name_H-M   'P 1'
#
loop_
_entity.id
_entity.type
_entity.pdbx_description
1 polymer ?
#
loop_
_entity_poly.entity_id
_entity_poly.type
_entity_poly.pdbx_seq_one_letter_code
_entity_poly.pdbx_strand_id
1 'polypeptide(L)'
;MNRANFIRQRAIYKNWHNYQSRCQILRSQLGFNQVPSSRPQTCIGCRHYHGQSYGQSRETRQRLICGFHPSGWNQEENCPDWQREDP
;
A
#
# COMPACT_ATOMS: atom_id res chain seq x y z
N MET A 1 -31.68 10.51 16.44
CA MET A 1 -30.22 10.77 16.52
C MET A 1 -30.01 12.21 16.97
N ASN A 2 -29.37 12.46 18.11
CA ASN A 2 -29.37 13.80 18.76
C ASN A 2 -28.45 14.82 18.04
N ARG A 3 -28.98 16.01 17.73
CA ARG A 3 -28.25 17.11 17.03
C ARG A 3 -26.94 17.52 17.71
N ALA A 4 -26.90 17.49 19.05
CA ALA A 4 -25.68 17.74 19.82
C ALA A 4 -24.58 16.68 19.57
N ASN A 5 -24.97 15.40 19.41
CA ASN A 5 -24.02 14.33 19.10
C ASN A 5 -23.41 14.51 17.70
N PHE A 6 -24.22 14.95 16.72
CA PHE A 6 -23.74 15.21 15.37
C PHE A 6 -22.73 16.37 15.31
N ILE A 7 -23.01 17.49 16.01
CA ILE A 7 -22.08 18.64 16.07
C ILE A 7 -20.75 18.24 16.70
N ARG A 8 -20.80 17.49 17.81
CA ARG A 8 -19.60 16.98 18.48
C ARG A 8 -18.81 16.03 17.58
N GLN A 9 -19.47 15.09 16.90
CA GLN A 9 -18.81 14.17 15.96
C GLN A 9 -18.14 14.93 14.81
N ARG A 10 -18.81 15.94 14.25
CA ARG A 10 -18.26 16.78 13.17
C ARG A 10 -17.02 17.55 13.63
N ALA A 11 -17.03 18.09 14.84
CA ALA A 11 -15.89 18.77 15.42
C ALA A 11 -14.69 17.82 15.64
N ILE A 12 -14.95 16.61 16.16
CA ILE A 12 -13.92 15.57 16.34
C ILE A 12 -13.32 15.18 14.99
N TYR A 13 -14.15 14.93 13.98
CA TYR A 13 -13.69 14.60 12.63
C TYR A 13 -12.83 15.71 12.03
N LYS A 14 -13.27 16.97 12.13
CA LYS A 14 -12.49 18.13 11.64
C LYS A 14 -11.14 18.25 12.34
N ASN A 15 -11.10 18.08 13.66
CA ASN A 15 -9.86 18.15 14.44
C ASN A 15 -8.91 17.00 14.08
N TRP A 16 -9.43 15.78 13.95
CA TRP A 16 -8.68 14.62 13.49
C TRP A 16 -8.09 14.85 12.10
N HIS A 17 -8.89 15.34 11.16
CA HIS A 17 -8.45 15.64 9.80
C HIS A 17 -7.34 16.70 9.78
N ASN A 18 -7.52 17.80 10.52
CA ASN A 18 -6.51 18.86 10.63
C ASN A 18 -5.17 18.34 11.19
N TYR A 19 -5.24 17.46 12.20
CA TYR A 19 -4.06 16.82 12.77
C TYR A 19 -3.37 15.92 11.73
N GLN A 20 -4.12 15.07 11.04
CA GLN A 20 -3.58 14.20 9.97
C GLN A 20 -2.90 15.02 8.86
N SER A 21 -3.52 16.11 8.38
CA SER A 21 -2.91 16.99 7.37
C SER A 21 -1.60 17.61 7.86
N ARG A 22 -1.53 18.08 9.11
CA ARG A 22 -0.28 18.62 9.70
C ARG A 22 0.81 17.56 9.76
N CYS A 23 0.48 16.35 10.20
CA CYS A 23 1.43 15.23 10.21
C CYS A 23 1.94 14.90 8.80
N GLN A 24 1.08 14.91 7.78
CA GLN A 24 1.48 14.67 6.40
C GLN A 24 2.44 15.76 5.88
N ILE A 25 2.16 17.03 6.16
CA ILE A 25 3.06 18.15 5.80
C ILE A 25 4.44 17.96 6.45
N LEU A 26 4.48 17.70 7.76
CA LEU A 26 5.75 17.49 8.47
C LEU A 26 6.54 16.29 7.91
N ARG A 27 5.86 15.18 7.62
CA ARG A 27 6.49 14.02 6.98
C ARG A 27 7.14 14.38 5.64
N SER A 28 6.45 15.21 4.84
CA SER A 28 6.97 15.62 3.54
C SER A 28 8.20 16.53 3.63
N GLN A 29 8.22 17.46 4.59
CA GLN A 29 9.35 18.38 4.82
C GLN A 29 10.61 17.64 5.25
N LEU A 30 10.44 16.53 5.99
CA LEU A 30 11.53 15.67 6.42
C LEU A 30 11.96 14.63 5.36
N GLY A 31 11.39 14.67 4.16
CA GLY A 31 11.74 13.73 3.07
C GLY A 31 11.09 12.34 3.19
N PHE A 32 10.13 12.15 4.10
CA PHE A 32 9.35 10.90 4.22
C PHE A 32 8.11 10.87 3.28
N ASN A 33 8.18 11.56 2.14
CA ASN A 33 7.14 11.59 1.12
C ASN A 33 7.17 10.36 0.19
N GLN A 34 8.27 9.61 0.18
CA GLN A 34 8.40 8.40 -0.64
C GLN A 34 8.00 7.18 0.18
N VAL A 35 6.92 6.52 -0.24
CA VAL A 35 6.58 5.18 0.23
C VAL A 35 7.19 4.20 -0.77
N PRO A 36 8.14 3.33 -0.37
CA PRO A 36 8.70 2.36 -1.29
C PRO A 36 7.57 1.50 -1.84
N SER A 37 7.60 1.28 -3.15
CA SER A 37 6.61 0.44 -3.80
C SER A 37 6.65 -0.95 -3.18
N SER A 38 5.48 -1.47 -2.80
CA SER A 38 5.34 -2.86 -2.37
C SER A 38 5.48 -3.87 -3.52
N ARG A 39 5.61 -3.39 -4.76
CA ARG A 39 5.90 -4.19 -5.96
C ARG A 39 7.41 -4.25 -6.17
N PRO A 40 8.02 -5.45 -6.22
CA PRO A 40 9.43 -5.59 -6.56
C PRO A 40 9.73 -5.05 -7.96
N GLN A 41 10.94 -4.54 -8.15
CA GLN A 41 11.38 -3.91 -9.40
C GLN A 41 11.27 -4.87 -10.60
N THR A 42 11.65 -6.14 -10.40
CA THR A 42 11.55 -7.20 -11.41
C THR A 42 10.11 -7.49 -11.84
N CYS A 43 9.12 -7.15 -11.02
CA CYS A 43 7.71 -7.38 -11.35
C CYS A 43 7.06 -6.18 -12.05
N ILE A 44 7.72 -5.02 -12.19
CA ILE A 44 7.14 -3.85 -12.87
C ILE A 44 6.87 -4.20 -14.34
N GLY A 45 5.63 -3.99 -14.79
CA GLY A 45 5.20 -4.33 -16.16
C GLY A 45 5.01 -5.82 -16.45
N CYS A 46 5.24 -6.71 -15.48
CA CYS A 46 5.01 -8.14 -15.64
C CYS A 46 3.50 -8.48 -15.67
N ARG A 47 3.06 -9.22 -16.68
CA ARG A 47 1.71 -9.77 -16.86
C ARG A 47 1.30 -10.73 -15.73
N HIS A 48 2.28 -11.38 -15.10
CA HIS A 48 2.05 -12.34 -14.03
C HIS A 48 2.11 -11.73 -12.63
N TYR A 49 2.20 -10.40 -12.53
CA TYR A 49 2.14 -9.71 -11.25
C TYR A 49 0.76 -9.88 -10.60
N HIS A 50 0.74 -10.37 -9.36
CA HIS A 50 -0.47 -10.64 -8.61
C HIS A 50 -0.75 -9.55 -7.56
N GLY A 51 0.21 -9.30 -6.66
CA GLY A 51 0.19 -8.17 -5.74
C GLY A 51 -0.87 -8.18 -4.62
N GLN A 52 -1.66 -9.24 -4.43
CA GLN A 52 -2.75 -9.28 -3.45
C GLN A 52 -2.32 -9.87 -2.11
N SER A 53 -3.00 -9.47 -1.03
CA SER A 53 -2.83 -10.04 0.31
C SER A 53 -4.02 -10.92 0.68
N TYR A 54 -3.73 -12.08 1.24
CA TYR A 54 -4.70 -13.04 1.76
C TYR A 54 -4.58 -13.12 3.29
N GLY A 55 -5.63 -13.58 3.95
CA GLY A 55 -5.73 -13.64 5.41
C GLY A 55 -6.41 -12.42 6.02
N GLN A 56 -7.12 -12.65 7.15
CA GLN A 56 -7.93 -11.63 7.82
C GLN A 56 -7.21 -10.99 9.01
N SER A 57 -6.34 -11.75 9.70
CA SER A 57 -5.60 -11.26 10.87
C SER A 57 -4.19 -10.82 10.50
N ARG A 58 -3.54 -9.98 11.33
CA ARG A 58 -2.16 -9.51 11.09
C ARG A 58 -1.15 -10.65 11.04
N GLU A 59 -1.41 -11.73 11.79
CA GLU A 59 -0.54 -12.91 11.89
C GLU A 59 -0.67 -13.83 10.67
N THR A 60 -1.87 -13.93 10.10
CA THR A 60 -2.16 -14.80 8.94
C THR A 60 -2.04 -14.08 7.61
N ARG A 61 -1.81 -12.77 7.63
CA ARG A 61 -1.79 -11.96 6.42
C ARG A 61 -0.54 -12.24 5.60
N GLN A 62 -0.71 -12.91 4.46
CA GLN A 62 0.36 -13.20 3.51
C GLN A 62 0.11 -12.48 2.19
N ARG A 63 1.14 -11.81 1.66
CA ARG A 63 1.08 -11.18 0.34
C ARG A 63 1.67 -12.12 -0.70
N LEU A 64 0.92 -12.38 -1.76
CA LEU A 64 1.41 -13.10 -2.93
C LEU A 64 1.79 -12.08 -4.02
N ILE A 65 3.02 -12.14 -4.50
CA ILE A 65 3.60 -11.12 -5.38
C ILE A 65 3.41 -11.47 -6.86
N CYS A 66 3.75 -12.70 -7.27
CA CYS A 66 3.69 -13.17 -8.64
C CYS A 66 2.94 -14.50 -8.72
N GLY A 67 2.30 -14.78 -9.87
CA GLY A 67 1.61 -16.05 -10.12
C GLY A 67 2.54 -17.26 -10.18
N PHE A 68 3.78 -17.08 -10.64
CA PHE A 68 4.80 -18.14 -10.69
C PHE A 68 5.72 -18.14 -9.46
N HIS A 69 5.92 -16.97 -8.84
CA HIS A 69 6.77 -16.81 -7.66
C HIS A 69 5.99 -16.14 -6.52
N PRO A 70 5.35 -16.91 -5.62
CA PRO A 70 4.47 -16.38 -4.58
C PRO A 70 5.12 -15.30 -3.71
N SER A 71 6.40 -15.44 -3.36
CA SER A 71 7.17 -14.47 -2.57
C SER A 71 7.90 -13.41 -3.41
N GLY A 72 7.74 -13.41 -4.74
CA GLY A 72 8.53 -12.61 -5.66
C GLY A 72 9.81 -13.31 -6.12
N TRP A 73 10.44 -12.76 -7.16
CA TRP A 73 11.73 -13.24 -7.64
C TRP A 73 12.85 -12.63 -6.80
N ASN A 74 13.60 -13.48 -6.09
CA ASN A 74 14.56 -13.06 -5.08
C ASN A 74 16.03 -13.13 -5.56
N GLN A 75 16.26 -13.54 -6.80
CA GLN A 75 17.61 -13.59 -7.37
C GLN A 75 17.93 -12.24 -8.02
N GLU A 76 19.23 -11.92 -8.14
CA GLU A 76 19.71 -10.66 -8.72
C GLU A 76 19.43 -10.53 -10.22
N GLU A 77 19.21 -11.66 -10.89
CA GLU A 77 18.90 -11.73 -12.32
C GLU A 77 17.43 -11.40 -12.63
N ASN A 78 17.13 -11.19 -13.91
CA ASN A 78 15.75 -11.02 -14.38
C ASN A 78 14.91 -12.28 -14.13
N CYS A 79 13.64 -12.11 -13.78
CA CYS A 79 12.71 -13.23 -13.61
C CYS A 79 12.55 -13.97 -14.96
N PRO A 80 12.73 -15.31 -15.00
CA PRO A 80 12.66 -16.08 -16.24
C PRO A 80 11.26 -16.10 -16.84
N ASP A 81 10.23 -16.04 -16.00
CA ASP A 81 8.82 -16.00 -16.41
C ASP A 81 8.34 -14.56 -16.70
N TRP A 82 9.23 -13.57 -16.75
CA TRP A 82 8.82 -12.19 -16.99
C TRP A 82 8.26 -12.01 -18.40
N GLN A 83 6.99 -11.60 -18.47
CA GLN A 83 6.32 -11.28 -19.72
C GLN A 83 5.66 -9.92 -19.57
N ARG A 84 5.82 -9.06 -20.57
CA ARG A 84 5.17 -7.74 -20.57
C ARG A 84 3.67 -7.92 -20.80
N GLU A 85 2.87 -7.11 -20.12
CA GLU A 85 1.46 -6.94 -20.49
C GLU A 85 1.39 -6.29 -21.89
N ASP A 86 0.73 -6.95 -22.85
CA ASP A 86 0.58 -6.40 -24.20
C ASP A 86 -0.29 -5.12 -24.13
N PRO A 87 0.11 -4.03 -24.82
CA PRO A 87 -0.58 -2.73 -24.76
C PRO A 87 -2.00 -2.75 -25.34
#